data_AF-A0A0N0MKR1-F1
#
_entry.id   AF-A0A0N0MKR1-F1
#
_cell.length_a   1.000
_cell.length_b   1.000
_cell.length_c   1.000
_cell.angle_alpha   90.00
_cell.angle_beta   90.00
_cell.angle_gamma   90.00
#
_symmetry.space_group_name_H-M   'P 1'
#
loop_
_entity.id
_entity.type
_entity.pdbx_description
1 polymer ?
#
loop_
_entity_poly.entity_id
_entity_poly.type
_entity_poly.pdbx_seq_one_letter_code
_entity_poly.pdbx_strand_id
1 'polypeptide(L)'
;MTQPQFQSQSPSRPQLQAPHLPLPLSRELASARMHALVDRGRPVDVVGVYAACAHHSVPDLEQLAEQEGEFDFHVLRERLEGVVWVDDEEFAAQGLDAADTAALRHWALDWESDLGLRLAEDYERYEHGERHEGYERYEEESGP
;
A
#
# COMPACT_ATOMS: atom_id res chain seq x y z
N MET A 1 19.08 9.46 23.96
CA MET A 1 18.73 9.82 22.57
C MET A 1 17.42 9.10 22.27
N THR A 2 16.31 9.84 22.25
CA THR A 2 14.96 9.30 22.00
C THR A 2 14.79 9.16 20.49
N GLN A 3 14.56 7.96 19.98
CA GLN A 3 14.21 7.76 18.57
C GLN A 3 12.85 8.43 18.29
N PRO A 4 12.67 9.16 17.18
CA PRO A 4 11.38 9.67 16.79
C PRO A 4 10.46 8.48 16.45
N GLN A 5 9.38 8.31 17.20
CA GLN A 5 8.29 7.42 16.79
C GLN A 5 7.57 8.10 15.63
N PHE A 6 7.87 7.69 14.40
CA PHE A 6 7.02 7.97 13.25
C PHE A 6 5.71 7.21 13.47
N GLN A 7 4.70 7.93 13.92
CA GLN A 7 3.34 7.39 13.97
C GLN A 7 2.90 7.28 12.50
N SER A 8 2.94 6.07 11.92
CA SER A 8 2.22 5.77 10.68
C SER A 8 0.77 6.20 10.89
N GLN A 9 0.42 7.36 10.34
CA GLN A 9 -0.96 7.80 10.31
C GLN A 9 -1.63 6.93 9.27
N SER A 10 -2.22 5.82 9.72
CA SER A 10 -3.02 4.98 8.85
C SER A 10 -4.08 5.86 8.16
N PRO A 11 -4.33 5.66 6.86
CA PRO A 11 -5.32 6.44 6.13
C PRO A 11 -6.66 6.37 6.86
N SER A 12 -7.37 7.50 6.91
CA SER A 12 -8.64 7.59 7.64
C SER A 12 -9.62 6.54 7.13
N ARG A 13 -10.26 5.81 8.05
CA ARG A 13 -11.24 4.77 7.68
C ARG A 13 -12.39 5.39 6.89
N PRO A 14 -12.73 4.85 5.71
CA PRO A 14 -13.84 5.36 4.95
C PRO A 14 -15.18 5.10 5.65
N GLN A 15 -16.00 6.14 5.75
CA GLN A 15 -17.38 6.06 6.24
C GLN A 15 -18.29 5.67 5.06
N LEU A 16 -18.08 4.47 4.49
CA LEU A 16 -18.95 3.97 3.44
C LEU A 16 -20.32 3.63 4.06
N GLN A 17 -21.32 4.46 3.81
CA GLN A 17 -22.72 4.08 3.97
C GLN A 17 -23.07 3.18 2.79
N ALA A 18 -22.55 1.95 2.76
CA ALA A 18 -22.80 1.01 1.66
C ALA A 18 -24.10 0.23 1.94
N PRO A 19 -25.27 0.62 1.40
CA PRO A 19 -26.31 -0.38 1.21
C PRO A 19 -25.74 -1.41 0.22
N HIS A 20 -26.04 -2.69 0.39
CA HIS A 20 -25.87 -3.76 -0.60
C HIS A 20 -24.51 -4.43 -0.87
N LEU A 21 -23.48 -4.36 -0.01
CA LEU A 21 -22.38 -5.34 -0.09
C LEU A 21 -22.75 -6.66 0.63
N PRO A 22 -22.79 -7.82 -0.04
CA PRO A 22 -23.19 -9.06 0.61
C PRO A 22 -22.04 -9.64 1.44
N LEU A 23 -22.34 -9.87 2.72
CA LEU A 23 -21.54 -10.58 3.74
C LEU A 23 -20.32 -9.81 4.30
N PRO A 24 -19.96 -10.02 5.59
CA PRO A 24 -18.67 -9.57 6.08
C PRO A 24 -17.60 -10.13 5.15
N LEU A 25 -16.79 -9.27 4.55
CA LEU A 25 -15.69 -9.71 3.70
C LEU A 25 -14.80 -10.59 4.58
N SER A 26 -14.75 -11.89 4.28
CA SER A 26 -13.87 -12.80 5.01
C SER A 26 -12.41 -12.40 4.75
N ARG A 27 -11.50 -12.80 5.64
CA ARG A 27 -10.07 -12.48 5.49
C ARG A 27 -9.51 -12.94 4.15
N GLU A 28 -9.99 -14.09 3.66
CA GLU A 28 -9.62 -14.68 2.36
C GLU A 28 -10.12 -13.81 1.20
N LEU A 29 -11.34 -13.27 1.29
CA LEU A 29 -11.88 -12.38 0.26
C LEU A 29 -11.15 -11.03 0.27
N ALA A 30 -10.80 -10.50 1.44
CA ALA A 30 -10.01 -9.28 1.55
C ALA A 30 -8.62 -9.46 0.93
N SER A 31 -7.95 -10.59 1.21
CA SER A 31 -6.67 -10.94 0.59
C SER A 31 -6.81 -11.10 -0.93
N ALA A 32 -7.84 -11.81 -1.42
CA ALA A 32 -8.10 -11.94 -2.85
C ALA A 32 -8.34 -10.60 -3.56
N ARG A 33 -8.93 -9.61 -2.87
CA ARG A 33 -9.11 -8.24 -3.39
C ARG A 33 -7.79 -7.47 -3.45
N MET A 34 -6.91 -7.64 -2.47
CA MET A 34 -5.56 -7.09 -2.50
C MET A 34 -4.74 -7.63 -3.68
N HIS A 35 -4.73 -8.96 -3.85
CA HIS A 35 -4.05 -9.62 -4.97
C HIS A 35 -4.62 -9.19 -6.32
N ALA A 36 -5.95 -9.10 -6.42
CA ALA A 36 -6.62 -8.56 -7.60
C ALA A 36 -6.22 -7.12 -7.93
N LEU A 37 -6.12 -6.25 -6.92
CA LEU A 37 -5.71 -4.87 -7.12
C LEU A 37 -4.29 -4.80 -7.71
N VAL A 38 -3.35 -5.54 -7.14
CA VAL A 38 -1.96 -5.61 -7.64
C VAL A 38 -1.89 -6.16 -9.07
N ASP A 39 -2.55 -7.28 -9.32
CA ASP A 39 -2.53 -7.99 -10.61
C ASP A 39 -3.06 -7.12 -11.77
N ARG A 40 -4.24 -6.53 -11.59
CA ARG A 40 -4.99 -5.89 -12.71
C ARG A 40 -5.38 -4.43 -12.51
N GLY A 41 -5.41 -3.93 -11.28
CA GLY A 41 -5.62 -2.50 -11.00
C GLY A 41 -6.95 -1.91 -11.49
N ARG A 42 -8.03 -2.70 -11.62
CA ARG A 42 -9.28 -2.19 -12.20
C ARG A 42 -10.08 -1.39 -11.16
N PRO A 43 -10.98 -0.48 -11.59
CA PRO A 43 -11.83 0.29 -10.67
C PRO A 43 -12.60 -0.58 -9.66
N VAL A 44 -13.10 -1.74 -10.09
CA VAL A 44 -13.80 -2.71 -9.21
C VAL A 44 -12.90 -3.29 -8.11
N ASP A 45 -11.60 -3.41 -8.37
CA ASP A 45 -10.63 -3.94 -7.41
C ASP A 45 -10.31 -2.90 -6.35
N VAL A 46 -10.09 -1.65 -6.79
CA VAL A 46 -9.88 -0.49 -5.90
C VAL A 46 -11.09 -0.32 -4.98
N VAL A 47 -12.30 -0.29 -5.54
CA VAL A 47 -13.55 -0.22 -4.78
C VAL A 47 -13.69 -1.40 -3.82
N GLY A 48 -13.29 -2.59 -4.27
CA GLY A 48 -13.33 -3.80 -3.46
C GLY A 48 -12.42 -3.75 -2.24
N VAL A 49 -11.21 -3.21 -2.36
CA VAL A 49 -10.26 -3.01 -1.26
C VAL A 49 -10.70 -1.84 -0.36
N TYR A 50 -11.19 -0.76 -0.95
CA TYR A 50 -11.75 0.38 -0.23
C TYR A 50 -12.91 -0.04 0.68
N ALA A 51 -13.81 -0.89 0.18
CA ALA A 51 -14.87 -1.47 0.98
C ALA A 51 -14.35 -2.41 2.10
N ALA A 52 -13.26 -3.14 1.85
CA ALA A 52 -12.63 -3.99 2.87
C ALA A 52 -12.07 -3.18 4.05
N CYS A 53 -11.69 -1.91 3.83
CA CYS A 53 -11.20 -1.01 4.87
C CYS A 53 -12.26 -0.67 5.94
N ALA A 54 -13.54 -0.96 5.68
CA ALA A 54 -14.59 -0.85 6.70
C ALA A 54 -14.47 -1.92 7.80
N HIS A 55 -13.84 -3.06 7.50
CA HIS A 55 -13.72 -4.22 8.41
C HIS A 55 -12.28 -4.52 8.82
N HIS A 56 -11.31 -4.15 7.98
CA HIS A 56 -9.89 -4.39 8.20
C HIS A 56 -9.13 -3.07 8.20
N SER A 57 -8.12 -2.93 9.04
CA SER A 57 -7.19 -1.80 8.89
C SER A 57 -6.29 -2.03 7.66
N VAL A 58 -5.71 -0.97 7.11
CA VAL A 58 -4.72 -1.08 6.03
C VAL A 58 -3.57 -2.04 6.38
N PRO A 59 -2.94 -1.95 7.57
CA PRO A 59 -1.91 -2.92 7.96
C PRO A 59 -2.42 -4.36 8.04
N ASP A 60 -3.69 -4.58 8.42
CA ASP A 60 -4.28 -5.93 8.40
C ASP A 60 -4.43 -6.45 6.97
N LEU A 61 -4.81 -5.59 6.02
CA LEU A 61 -4.96 -5.96 4.61
C LEU A 61 -3.60 -6.30 3.98
N GLU A 62 -2.56 -5.53 4.27
CA GLU A 62 -1.19 -5.80 3.86
C GLU A 62 -0.72 -7.16 4.37
N GLN A 63 -0.87 -7.42 5.67
CA GLN A 63 -0.49 -8.70 6.29
C GLN A 63 -1.27 -9.88 5.69
N LEU A 64 -2.57 -9.72 5.46
CA LEU A 64 -3.40 -10.75 4.84
C LEU A 64 -2.96 -11.08 3.41
N ALA A 65 -2.51 -10.08 2.66
CA ALA A 65 -2.03 -10.27 1.30
C ALA A 65 -0.70 -11.04 1.28
N GLU A 66 0.24 -10.67 2.15
CA GLU A 66 1.55 -11.34 2.30
C GLU A 66 1.43 -12.79 2.80
N GLN A 67 0.45 -13.08 3.65
CA GLN A 67 0.24 -14.43 4.20
C GLN A 67 -0.25 -15.44 3.15
N GLU A 68 -1.03 -14.98 2.17
CA GLU A 68 -1.63 -15.85 1.13
C GLU A 68 -0.70 -16.04 -0.07
N GLY A 69 0.38 -15.27 -0.21
CA GLY A 69 1.35 -15.42 -1.29
C GLY A 69 2.33 -14.26 -1.41
N GLU A 70 3.18 -14.33 -2.44
CA GLU A 70 4.07 -13.23 -2.81
C GLU A 70 3.26 -11.97 -3.15
N PHE A 71 3.61 -10.85 -2.55
CA PHE A 71 2.89 -9.59 -2.69
C PHE A 71 3.87 -8.43 -2.89
N ASP A 72 3.69 -7.69 -3.98
CA ASP A 72 4.58 -6.59 -4.35
C ASP A 72 4.00 -5.24 -3.94
N PHE A 73 4.58 -4.65 -2.89
CA PHE A 73 4.19 -3.33 -2.38
C PHE A 73 4.55 -2.17 -3.33
N HIS A 74 5.54 -2.33 -4.22
CA HIS A 74 5.83 -1.34 -5.25
C HIS A 74 4.71 -1.29 -6.27
N VAL A 75 4.29 -2.46 -6.76
CA VAL A 75 3.16 -2.53 -7.70
C VAL A 75 1.90 -2.02 -7.03
N LEU A 76 1.61 -2.39 -5.78
CA LEU A 76 0.47 -1.82 -5.03
C LEU A 76 0.49 -0.29 -5.01
N ARG A 77 1.65 0.31 -4.70
CA ARG A 77 1.80 1.76 -4.67
C ARG A 77 1.50 2.40 -6.04
N GLU A 78 2.05 1.85 -7.12
CA GLU A 78 1.75 2.32 -8.49
C GLU A 78 0.26 2.22 -8.83
N ARG A 79 -0.42 1.15 -8.38
CA ARG A 79 -1.87 0.99 -8.57
C ARG A 79 -2.65 2.06 -7.82
N LEU A 80 -2.27 2.37 -6.58
CA LEU A 80 -2.91 3.40 -5.76
C LEU A 80 -2.69 4.81 -6.33
N GLU A 81 -1.48 5.10 -6.81
CA GLU A 81 -1.18 6.36 -7.52
C GLU A 81 -2.08 6.53 -8.76
N GLY A 82 -2.33 5.43 -9.48
CA GLY A 82 -3.19 5.41 -10.66
C GLY A 82 -4.66 5.79 -10.40
N VAL A 83 -5.16 5.65 -9.16
CA VAL A 83 -6.58 5.82 -8.81
C VAL A 83 -7.10 7.23 -9.10
N VAL A 84 -6.26 8.26 -8.94
CA VAL A 84 -6.68 9.65 -9.16
C VAL A 84 -6.97 9.97 -10.64
N TRP A 85 -6.46 9.14 -11.56
CA TRP A 85 -6.60 9.32 -13.00
C TRP A 85 -7.78 8.53 -13.59
N VAL A 86 -8.43 7.67 -12.81
CA VAL A 86 -9.62 6.92 -13.22
C VAL A 86 -10.82 7.85 -13.31
N ASP A 87 -11.62 7.75 -14.36
CA ASP A 87 -12.78 8.63 -14.59
C ASP A 87 -13.90 8.40 -13.56
N ASP A 88 -14.64 9.46 -13.23
CA ASP A 88 -15.77 9.40 -12.29
C ASP A 88 -16.85 8.41 -12.78
N GLU A 89 -17.07 8.32 -14.09
CA GLU A 89 -18.03 7.39 -14.71
C GLU A 89 -17.67 5.93 -14.45
N GLU A 90 -16.38 5.58 -14.38
CA GLU A 90 -15.95 4.22 -14.11
C GLU A 90 -16.23 3.82 -12.66
N PHE A 91 -16.06 4.74 -11.71
CA PHE A 91 -16.43 4.53 -10.30
C PHE A 91 -17.95 4.56 -10.11
N ALA A 92 -18.67 5.43 -10.82
CA ALA A 92 -20.12 5.46 -10.81
C ALA A 92 -20.72 4.15 -11.34
N ALA A 93 -20.10 3.50 -12.32
CA ALA A 93 -20.48 2.16 -12.78
C ALA A 93 -20.29 1.07 -11.71
N GLN A 94 -19.46 1.32 -10.68
CA GLN A 94 -19.32 0.47 -9.50
C GLN A 94 -20.27 0.85 -8.36
N GLY A 95 -21.12 1.87 -8.55
CA GLY A 95 -22.10 2.32 -7.56
C GLY A 95 -21.61 3.39 -6.59
N LEU A 96 -20.45 3.99 -6.83
CA LEU A 96 -19.98 5.12 -6.02
C LEU A 96 -20.63 6.41 -6.49
N ASP A 97 -21.05 7.25 -5.55
CA ASP A 97 -21.37 8.63 -5.85
C ASP A 97 -20.11 9.52 -5.86
N ALA A 98 -20.28 10.80 -6.20
CA ALA A 98 -19.16 11.74 -6.28
C ALA A 98 -18.45 11.96 -4.94
N ALA A 99 -19.17 11.88 -3.82
CA ALA A 99 -18.59 12.06 -2.49
C ALA A 99 -17.77 10.83 -2.08
N ASP A 100 -18.30 9.63 -2.30
CA ASP A 100 -17.61 8.36 -2.09
C ASP A 100 -16.39 8.24 -3.00
N THR A 101 -16.48 8.71 -4.25
CA THR A 101 -15.37 8.72 -5.20
C THR A 101 -14.25 9.65 -4.72
N ALA A 102 -14.59 10.85 -4.24
CA ALA A 102 -13.61 11.76 -3.67
C ALA A 102 -12.94 11.18 -2.40
N ALA A 103 -13.73 10.52 -1.53
CA ALA A 103 -13.21 9.86 -0.34
C ALA A 103 -12.29 8.67 -0.69
N LEU A 104 -12.66 7.87 -1.70
CA LEU A 104 -11.84 6.78 -2.22
C LEU A 104 -10.51 7.29 -2.77
N ARG A 105 -10.53 8.37 -3.56
CA ARG A 105 -9.29 8.96 -4.09
C ARG A 105 -8.38 9.49 -2.98
N HIS A 106 -8.95 10.15 -1.97
CA HIS A 106 -8.17 10.64 -0.84
C HIS A 106 -7.55 9.49 -0.05
N TRP A 107 -8.33 8.44 0.23
CA TRP A 107 -7.85 7.22 0.86
C TRP A 107 -6.70 6.56 0.08
N ALA A 108 -6.81 6.48 -1.25
CA ALA A 108 -5.78 5.88 -2.09
C ALA A 108 -4.48 6.71 -2.05
N LEU A 109 -4.58 8.03 -2.11
CA LEU A 109 -3.43 8.94 -2.01
C LEU A 109 -2.74 8.86 -0.64
N ASP A 110 -3.51 8.85 0.44
CA ASP A 110 -2.95 8.75 1.79
C ASP A 110 -2.17 7.43 1.96
N TRP A 111 -2.71 6.33 1.43
CA TRP A 111 -2.04 5.03 1.48
C TRP A 111 -0.82 4.95 0.55
N GLU A 112 -0.92 5.46 -0.68
CA GLU A 112 0.21 5.56 -1.61
C GLU A 112 1.37 6.33 -0.97
N SER A 113 1.07 7.44 -0.29
CA SER A 113 2.08 8.26 0.37
C SER A 113 2.71 7.56 1.58
N ASP A 114 1.95 6.86 2.41
CA ASP A 114 2.49 6.04 3.52
C ASP A 114 3.40 4.93 2.99
N LEU A 115 2.97 4.20 1.94
CA LEU A 115 3.79 3.19 1.28
C LEU A 115 5.05 3.80 0.66
N GLY A 116 4.94 4.96 0.01
CA GLY A 116 6.06 5.66 -0.59
C GLY A 116 7.15 6.01 0.44
N LEU A 117 6.76 6.46 1.63
CA LEU A 117 7.67 6.74 2.73
C LEU A 117 8.34 5.46 3.24
N ARG A 118 7.55 4.43 3.55
CA ARG A 118 8.06 3.14 4.08
C ARG A 118 9.03 2.46 3.11
N LEU A 119 8.67 2.43 1.82
CA LEU A 119 9.52 1.85 0.79
C LEU A 119 10.83 2.63 0.66
N ALA A 120 10.80 3.97 0.65
CA ALA A 120 12.02 4.78 0.60
C ALA A 120 12.95 4.53 1.80
N GLU A 121 12.39 4.44 3.02
CA GLU A 121 13.16 4.12 4.23
C GLU A 121 13.84 2.73 4.14
N ASP A 122 13.16 1.74 3.56
CA ASP A 122 13.75 0.42 3.35
C ASP A 122 14.92 0.47 2.36
N TYR A 123 14.82 1.21 1.24
CA TYR A 123 15.95 1.43 0.32
C TYR A 123 17.15 2.07 1.02
N GLU A 124 16.94 3.12 1.83
CA GLU A 124 18.01 3.76 2.58
C GLU A 124 18.67 2.81 3.60
N ARG A 125 17.90 1.91 4.22
CA ARG A 125 18.43 0.87 5.12
C ARG A 125 19.35 -0.10 4.39
N TYR A 126 19.01 -0.50 3.17
CA TYR A 126 19.87 -1.38 2.36
C TYR A 126 21.13 -0.64 1.86
N GLU A 127 21.00 0.61 1.39
CA GLU A 127 22.16 1.39 0.93
C GLU A 127 23.12 1.80 2.07
N HIS A 128 22.61 2.02 3.28
CA HIS A 128 23.43 2.34 4.45
C HIS A 128 23.98 1.10 5.15
N GLY A 129 23.35 -0.07 4.98
CA GLY A 129 23.86 -1.37 5.45
C GLY A 129 25.05 -1.90 4.64
N GLU A 130 25.18 -1.54 3.36
CA GLU A 130 26.28 -2.02 2.49
C GLU A 130 27.49 -1.07 2.38
N ARG A 131 27.49 0.09 3.05
CA ARG A 131 28.66 1.01 3.07
C ARG A 131 29.61 0.83 4.26
N HIS A 132 29.71 -0.37 4.83
CA HIS A 132 30.64 -0.61 5.93
C HIS A 132 31.23 -2.03 5.96
N GLU A 133 31.65 -2.57 4.81
CA GLU A 133 32.73 -3.56 4.78
C GLU A 133 33.94 -2.99 4.04
N GLY A 134 35.05 -2.92 4.77
CA GLY A 134 36.19 -2.06 4.50
C GLY A 134 36.93 -2.31 3.19
N TYR A 135 37.14 -1.23 2.44
CA TYR A 135 38.38 -1.05 1.68
C TYR A 135 39.53 -0.76 2.64
N GLU A 136 40.00 -1.76 3.39
CA GLU A 136 41.30 -1.67 4.06
C GLU A 136 42.08 -2.97 3.86
N ARG A 137 42.85 -3.00 2.76
CA ARG A 137 44.21 -3.54 2.77
C ARG A 137 45.00 -3.00 1.57
N TYR A 138 45.56 -1.81 1.71
CA TYR A 138 46.83 -1.52 1.07
C TYR A 138 47.89 -2.22 1.92
N GLU A 139 48.24 -3.45 1.58
CA GLU A 139 49.52 -3.97 2.07
C GLU A 139 50.61 -3.28 1.25
N GLU A 140 51.25 -2.31 1.91
CA GLU A 140 52.59 -1.85 1.59
C GLU A 140 53.53 -3.06 1.51
N GLU A 141 53.76 -3.60 0.31
CA GLU A 141 55.01 -4.32 0.04
C GLU A 141 56.13 -3.29 -0.18
N SER A 142 56.55 -2.67 0.93
CA SER A 142 57.82 -1.97 1.03
C SER A 142 58.93 -2.96 1.41
N GLY A 143 59.60 -3.50 0.37
CA GLY A 143 61.05 -3.76 0.28
C GLY A 143 61.73 -4.75 1.24
N PRO A 144 63.05 -5.01 1.08
CA PRO A 144 64.00 -4.59 0.04
C PRO A 144 64.46 -5.72 -0.91
#